data_AF-A0AA87LUN0-F1
#
_entry.id   AF-A0AA87LUN0-F1
#
_cell.length_a   1.000
_cell.length_b   1.000
_cell.length_c   1.000
_cell.angle_alpha   90.00
_cell.angle_beta   90.00
_cell.angle_gamma   90.00
#
_symmetry.space_group_name_H-M   'P 1'
#
loop_
_entity.id
_entity.type
_entity.pdbx_description
1 polymer ?
#
loop_
_entity_poly.entity_id
_entity_poly.type
_entity_poly.pdbx_seq_one_letter_code
_entity_poly.pdbx_strand_id
1 'polypeptide(L)'
;MKNVHFALEKGEIHAGKSTLMKVMSGIYTRDSGTIEVKGEKVNFTSPKQAEKAVIAVIAVDRSAEGGEVVSHIASDNIAGGEMAGEHLVSIVGDGAQVAELEGVPGSSAARERGEGFNNIVADSLDVVAKQTANFNRAEGLLVMGNILQENPDITGVFAHNDEMALGAIEAIEASGKDIAVVGFDASDDAVKAVEEGRLAGTIEQNLK
;
A
#
# COMPACT_ATOMS: atom_id res chain seq x y z
N MET A 1 -9.66 -17.31 7.13
CA MET A 1 -9.61 -18.75 7.51
C MET A 1 -9.12 -18.84 8.95
N LYS A 2 -9.66 -19.73 9.79
CA LYS A 2 -9.10 -19.98 11.14
C LYS A 2 -8.16 -21.20 11.06
N ASN A 3 -6.99 -21.10 11.71
CA ASN A 3 -5.99 -22.17 11.87
C ASN A 3 -5.11 -22.49 10.64
N VAL A 4 -4.43 -21.49 10.06
CA VAL A 4 -3.31 -21.72 9.15
C VAL A 4 -2.05 -21.13 9.77
N HIS A 5 -1.05 -21.97 10.01
CA HIS A 5 0.26 -21.56 10.52
C HIS A 5 1.34 -21.92 9.50
N PHE A 6 2.17 -20.95 9.16
CA PHE A 6 3.41 -21.15 8.42
C PHE A 6 4.57 -20.95 9.39
N ALA A 7 5.48 -21.92 9.46
CA ALA A 7 6.73 -21.83 10.21
C ALA A 7 7.88 -22.21 9.28
N LEU A 8 8.99 -21.49 9.40
CA LEU A 8 10.23 -21.74 8.67
C LEU A 8 11.29 -22.23 9.65
N GLU A 9 12.05 -23.25 9.27
CA GLU A 9 13.16 -23.77 10.07
C GLU A 9 14.52 -23.28 9.55
N LYS A 10 15.51 -23.26 10.43
CA LYS A 10 16.84 -22.74 10.16
C LYS A 10 17.57 -23.65 9.15
N GLY A 11 17.67 -23.19 7.90
CA GLY A 11 18.35 -23.89 6.81
C GLY A 11 17.61 -23.87 5.47
N GLU A 12 16.41 -23.31 5.41
CA GLU A 12 15.62 -23.24 4.18
C GLU A 12 16.13 -22.14 3.22
N ILE A 13 16.48 -22.53 1.99
CA ILE A 13 16.96 -21.64 0.94
C ILE A 13 15.77 -21.12 0.13
N HIS A 14 15.72 -19.81 -0.07
CA HIS A 14 14.76 -19.12 -0.92
C HIS A 14 14.82 -19.63 -2.38
N ALA A 15 13.79 -20.36 -2.80
CA ALA A 15 13.32 -20.23 -4.18
C ALA A 15 12.58 -18.88 -4.25
N GLY A 16 12.86 -18.06 -5.28
CA GLY A 16 12.10 -16.83 -5.50
C GLY A 16 10.60 -17.12 -5.38
N LYS A 17 9.87 -16.32 -4.59
CA LYS A 17 8.48 -16.58 -4.19
C LYS A 17 7.59 -16.99 -5.38
N SER A 18 7.82 -16.41 -6.56
CA SER A 18 7.12 -16.73 -7.81
C SER A 18 7.39 -18.15 -8.33
N THR A 19 8.60 -18.67 -8.20
CA THR A 19 8.96 -20.03 -8.61
C THR A 19 8.31 -21.06 -7.69
N LEU A 20 8.34 -20.82 -6.37
CA LEU A 20 7.68 -21.69 -5.40
C LEU A 20 6.17 -21.76 -5.67
N MET A 21 5.54 -20.62 -5.95
CA MET A 21 4.12 -20.53 -6.28
C MET A 21 3.75 -21.26 -7.57
N LYS A 22 4.59 -21.19 -8.61
CA LYS A 22 4.38 -21.92 -9.86
C LYS A 22 4.51 -23.44 -9.69
N VAL A 23 5.40 -23.89 -8.82
CA VAL A 23 5.51 -25.32 -8.47
C VAL A 23 4.31 -25.79 -7.65
N MET A 24 3.87 -25.01 -6.66
CA MET A 24 2.72 -25.34 -5.82
C MET A 24 1.38 -25.35 -6.58
N SER A 25 1.23 -24.48 -7.57
CA SER A 25 0.07 -24.44 -8.46
C SER A 25 0.13 -25.47 -9.59
N GLY A 26 1.21 -26.26 -9.69
CA GLY A 26 1.38 -27.23 -10.77
C GLY A 26 1.59 -26.62 -12.16
N ILE A 27 1.91 -25.31 -12.23
CA ILE A 27 2.35 -24.63 -13.47
C ILE A 27 3.74 -25.13 -13.86
N TYR A 28 4.62 -25.29 -12.87
CA TYR A 28 5.93 -25.91 -13.05
C TYR A 28 5.98 -27.27 -12.39
N THR A 29 6.60 -28.21 -13.10
CA THR A 29 6.87 -29.53 -12.55
C THR A 29 8.14 -29.44 -11.73
N ARG A 30 8.09 -29.96 -10.50
CA ARG A 30 9.26 -30.02 -9.62
C ARG A 30 10.25 -31.06 -10.12
N ASP A 31 11.54 -30.72 -10.11
CA ASP A 31 12.61 -31.65 -10.50
C ASP A 31 12.91 -32.71 -9.42
N SER A 32 12.84 -32.35 -8.12
CA SER A 32 13.00 -33.26 -6.98
C SER A 32 12.43 -32.70 -5.66
N GLY A 33 12.17 -33.54 -4.65
CA GLY A 33 11.59 -33.15 -3.34
C GLY A 33 10.17 -33.67 -3.10
N THR A 34 9.54 -33.29 -1.99
CA THR A 34 8.16 -33.68 -1.63
C THR A 34 7.33 -32.46 -1.19
N ILE A 35 6.03 -32.45 -1.51
CA ILE A 35 5.05 -31.50 -0.97
C ILE A 35 4.04 -32.34 -0.21
N GLU A 36 3.72 -31.91 1.01
CA GLU A 36 2.74 -32.57 1.85
C GLU A 36 1.64 -31.58 2.24
N VAL A 37 0.38 -31.98 2.11
CA VAL A 37 -0.80 -31.20 2.53
C VAL A 37 -1.55 -32.04 3.55
N LYS A 38 -1.72 -31.52 4.77
CA LYS A 38 -2.33 -32.25 5.89
C LYS A 38 -1.67 -33.60 6.18
N GLY A 39 -0.36 -33.70 5.95
CA GLY A 39 0.44 -34.91 6.16
C GLY A 39 0.36 -35.93 5.01
N GLU A 40 -0.34 -35.63 3.92
CA GLU A 40 -0.37 -36.49 2.73
C GLU A 40 0.51 -35.92 1.62
N LYS A 41 1.33 -36.78 1.02
CA LYS A 41 2.16 -36.41 -0.14
C LYS A 41 1.28 -36.12 -1.34
N VAL A 42 1.44 -34.92 -1.89
CA VAL A 42 0.68 -34.44 -3.06
C VAL A 42 1.60 -34.13 -4.22
N ASN A 43 1.06 -34.27 -5.43
CA ASN A 43 1.72 -33.87 -6.68
C ASN A 43 0.70 -33.18 -7.58
N PHE A 44 0.76 -31.86 -7.67
CA PHE A 44 -0.13 -31.08 -8.52
C PHE A 44 0.46 -30.94 -9.92
N THR A 45 -0.35 -31.27 -10.92
CA THR A 45 0.04 -31.14 -12.34
C THR A 45 -0.77 -30.07 -13.05
N SER A 46 -1.66 -29.37 -12.32
CA SER A 46 -2.41 -28.21 -12.81
C SER A 46 -2.98 -27.38 -11.64
N PRO A 47 -3.27 -26.08 -11.85
CA PRO A 47 -3.85 -25.21 -10.82
C PRO A 47 -5.17 -25.74 -10.25
N LYS A 48 -6.02 -26.31 -11.11
CA LYS A 48 -7.31 -26.88 -10.72
C LYS A 48 -7.20 -28.10 -9.79
N GLN A 49 -6.08 -28.82 -9.81
CA GLN A 49 -5.81 -29.88 -8.84
C GLN A 49 -5.35 -29.33 -7.49
N ALA A 50 -4.58 -28.23 -7.49
CA ALA A 50 -4.14 -27.56 -6.26
C ALA A 50 -5.33 -26.93 -5.51
N GLU A 51 -6.25 -26.30 -6.22
CA GLU A 51 -7.49 -25.71 -5.67
C GLU A 51 -8.37 -26.76 -4.97
N LYS A 52 -8.53 -27.95 -5.58
CA LYS A 52 -9.32 -29.06 -5.00
C LYS A 52 -8.72 -29.64 -3.72
N ALA A 53 -7.42 -29.49 -3.51
CA ALA A 53 -6.72 -29.98 -2.32
C ALA A 53 -6.80 -29.02 -1.12
N VAL A 54 -7.62 -27.96 -1.20
CA VAL A 54 -7.74 -26.92 -0.17
C VAL A 54 -6.42 -26.16 0.03
N ILE A 55 -5.56 -26.12 -0.98
CA ILE A 55 -4.48 -25.13 -1.03
C ILE A 55 -5.10 -23.84 -1.56
N ALA A 56 -5.34 -22.88 -0.68
CA ALA A 56 -5.55 -21.50 -1.09
C ALA A 56 -4.23 -20.97 -1.67
N VAL A 57 -4.14 -20.92 -3.00
CA VAL A 57 -3.00 -20.29 -3.69
C VAL A 57 -3.20 -18.78 -3.59
N ILE A 58 -2.63 -18.17 -2.55
CA ILE A 58 -2.63 -16.71 -2.39
C ILE A 58 -1.52 -16.17 -3.28
N ALA A 59 -1.87 -15.79 -4.52
CA ALA A 59 -0.97 -15.11 -5.42
C ALA A 59 -0.66 -13.71 -4.89
N VAL A 60 0.51 -13.54 -4.27
CA VAL A 60 1.08 -12.20 -4.08
C VAL A 60 1.87 -11.89 -5.34
N ASP A 61 1.29 -10.97 -6.10
CA ASP A 61 1.84 -10.25 -7.24
C ASP A 61 1.43 -10.73 -8.66
N ARG A 62 0.84 -9.76 -9.37
CA ARG A 62 0.25 -9.70 -10.73
C ARG A 62 -0.89 -10.65 -11.10
N SER A 63 -2.03 -10.00 -11.37
CA SER A 63 -3.22 -10.45 -12.08
C SER A 63 -2.98 -11.65 -13.00
N ALA A 64 -3.44 -12.82 -12.59
CA ALA A 64 -3.62 -13.96 -13.47
C ALA A 64 -5.05 -13.91 -14.02
N GLU A 65 -5.19 -13.59 -15.31
CA GLU A 65 -6.48 -13.70 -15.98
C GLU A 65 -6.97 -15.16 -15.98
N GLY A 66 -8.21 -15.37 -15.53
CA GLY A 66 -8.97 -16.60 -15.78
C GLY A 66 -9.21 -17.55 -14.60
N GLY A 67 -8.85 -17.19 -13.37
CA GLY A 67 -9.22 -17.92 -12.15
C GLY A 67 -10.24 -17.13 -11.32
N GLU A 68 -11.21 -17.81 -10.71
CA GLU A 68 -12.11 -17.18 -9.74
C GLU A 68 -11.28 -16.78 -8.51
N VAL A 69 -11.06 -15.48 -8.33
CA VAL A 69 -10.22 -14.91 -7.26
C VAL A 69 -11.00 -14.98 -5.95
N VAL A 70 -10.83 -16.07 -5.20
CA VAL A 70 -11.62 -16.31 -3.97
C VAL A 70 -11.06 -15.57 -2.73
N SER A 71 -9.89 -14.92 -2.83
CA SER A 71 -9.43 -13.92 -1.84
C SER A 71 -8.25 -13.13 -2.39
N HIS A 72 -8.43 -11.84 -2.61
CA HIS A 72 -7.30 -10.91 -2.61
C HIS A 72 -6.82 -10.78 -1.17
N ILE A 73 -5.67 -11.36 -0.84
CA ILE A 73 -4.86 -10.84 0.28
C ILE A 73 -3.98 -9.75 -0.32
N ALA A 74 -4.61 -8.67 -0.75
CA ALA A 74 -3.97 -7.39 -0.91
C ALA A 74 -4.31 -6.63 0.36
N SER A 75 -3.30 -6.06 1.01
CA SER A 75 -3.53 -4.99 1.97
C SER A 75 -4.56 -4.03 1.38
N ASP A 76 -5.64 -3.74 2.10
CA ASP A 76 -6.75 -2.98 1.54
C ASP A 76 -6.32 -1.52 1.36
N ASN A 77 -5.76 -1.22 0.18
CA ASN A 77 -5.25 0.09 -0.19
C ASN A 77 -6.40 1.09 -0.34
N ILE A 78 -7.58 0.62 -0.76
CA ILE A 78 -8.78 1.46 -0.86
C ILE A 78 -9.21 1.83 0.54
N ALA A 79 -9.44 0.86 1.43
CA ALA A 79 -9.80 1.16 2.82
C ALA A 79 -8.71 2.01 3.53
N GLY A 80 -7.43 1.77 3.22
CA GLY A 80 -6.34 2.61 3.69
C GLY A 80 -6.42 4.05 3.21
N GLY A 81 -6.72 4.25 1.93
CA GLY A 81 -6.95 5.57 1.34
C GLY A 81 -8.15 6.27 1.96
N GLU A 82 -9.24 5.52 2.21
CA GLU A 82 -10.44 6.03 2.87
C GLU A 82 -10.10 6.51 4.29
N MET A 83 -9.40 5.70 5.09
CA MET A 83 -8.93 6.09 6.43
C MET A 83 -8.06 7.35 6.39
N ALA A 84 -7.18 7.49 5.39
CA ALA A 84 -6.37 8.70 5.23
C ALA A 84 -7.25 9.92 4.91
N GLY A 85 -8.25 9.76 4.05
CA GLY A 85 -9.22 10.81 3.71
C GLY A 85 -10.04 11.25 4.92
N GLU A 86 -10.60 10.30 5.67
CA GLU A 86 -11.39 10.57 6.87
C GLU A 86 -10.57 11.32 7.93
N HIS A 87 -9.33 10.86 8.15
CA HIS A 87 -8.42 11.49 9.09
C HIS A 87 -8.07 12.92 8.66
N LEU A 88 -7.74 13.13 7.38
CA LEU A 88 -7.40 14.45 6.86
C LEU A 88 -8.60 15.41 7.00
N VAL A 89 -9.80 15.01 6.58
CA VAL A 89 -11.04 15.80 6.75
C VAL A 89 -11.24 16.20 8.21
N SER A 90 -11.03 15.28 9.16
CA SER A 90 -11.21 15.56 10.59
C SER A 90 -10.25 16.62 11.15
N ILE A 91 -9.09 16.80 10.52
CA ILE A 91 -8.06 17.75 10.93
C ILE A 91 -8.28 19.12 10.27
N VAL A 92 -8.52 19.14 8.95
CA VAL A 92 -8.55 20.38 8.17
C VAL A 92 -9.93 21.01 8.06
N GLY A 93 -10.99 20.21 8.25
CA GLY A 93 -12.39 20.64 8.14
C GLY A 93 -12.90 20.73 6.69
N ASP A 94 -14.22 20.81 6.56
CA ASP A 94 -14.89 20.86 5.26
C ASP A 94 -14.53 22.11 4.45
N GLY A 95 -14.39 21.95 3.14
CA GLY A 95 -14.04 22.99 2.18
C GLY A 95 -12.57 23.39 2.17
N ALA A 96 -11.73 22.74 2.97
CA ALA A 96 -10.30 22.99 2.99
C ALA A 96 -9.62 22.62 1.67
N GLN A 97 -8.66 23.42 1.25
CA GLN A 97 -7.82 23.12 0.09
C GLN A 97 -6.72 22.13 0.47
N VAL A 98 -6.64 21.04 -0.28
CA VAL A 98 -5.68 19.96 -0.03
C VAL A 98 -4.93 19.55 -1.30
N ALA A 99 -3.77 18.93 -1.11
CA ALA A 99 -2.99 18.34 -2.18
C ALA A 99 -2.88 16.81 -2.04
N GLU A 100 -2.82 16.11 -3.16
CA GLU A 100 -2.58 14.67 -3.25
C GLU A 100 -1.23 14.42 -3.95
N LEU A 101 -0.28 13.83 -3.22
CA LEU A 101 1.00 13.36 -3.77
C LEU A 101 0.90 11.88 -4.14
N GLU A 102 0.90 11.61 -5.45
CA GLU A 102 0.67 10.28 -5.99
C GLU A 102 1.97 9.46 -6.08
N GLY A 103 1.82 8.15 -5.89
CA GLY A 103 2.89 7.18 -6.10
C GLY A 103 3.26 6.94 -7.56
N VAL A 104 3.97 5.84 -7.82
CA VAL A 104 4.41 5.50 -9.19
C VAL A 104 3.20 5.29 -10.12
N PRO A 105 3.10 6.03 -11.25
CA PRO A 105 2.00 5.90 -12.19
C PRO A 105 1.84 4.47 -12.71
N GLY A 106 0.58 4.01 -12.77
CA GLY A 106 0.25 2.65 -13.19
C GLY A 106 0.47 1.57 -12.12
N SER A 107 0.99 1.91 -10.93
CA SER A 107 1.01 0.98 -9.81
C SER A 107 -0.39 0.81 -9.20
N SER A 108 -0.73 -0.42 -8.80
CA SER A 108 -2.00 -0.69 -8.13
C SER A 108 -2.09 0.05 -6.79
N ALA A 109 -1.00 0.13 -6.04
CA ALA A 109 -0.94 0.83 -4.76
C ALA A 109 -1.31 2.32 -4.89
N ALA A 110 -0.71 3.05 -5.84
CA ALA A 110 -1.04 4.46 -6.04
C ALA A 110 -2.50 4.63 -6.49
N ARG A 111 -2.95 3.79 -7.44
CA ARG A 111 -4.33 3.84 -7.92
C ARG A 111 -5.34 3.60 -6.80
N GLU A 112 -5.14 2.56 -6.00
CA GLU A 112 -6.10 2.14 -4.96
C GLU A 112 -6.08 3.07 -3.73
N ARG A 113 -4.90 3.53 -3.29
CA ARG A 113 -4.81 4.53 -2.20
C ARG A 113 -5.44 5.84 -2.62
N GLY A 114 -5.17 6.29 -3.85
CA GLY A 114 -5.81 7.47 -4.41
C GLY A 114 -7.33 7.29 -4.58
N GLU A 115 -7.78 6.14 -5.07
CA GLU A 115 -9.22 5.82 -5.19
C GLU A 115 -9.92 5.92 -3.83
N GLY A 116 -9.39 5.25 -2.80
CA GLY A 116 -9.95 5.31 -1.46
C GLY A 116 -9.98 6.72 -0.87
N PHE A 117 -8.89 7.48 -1.01
CA PHE A 117 -8.84 8.87 -0.55
C PHE A 117 -9.91 9.72 -1.23
N ASN A 118 -9.98 9.64 -2.56
CA ASN A 118 -10.93 10.44 -3.35
C ASN A 118 -12.39 10.04 -3.10
N ASN A 119 -12.68 8.79 -2.73
CA ASN A 119 -14.03 8.38 -2.31
C ASN A 119 -14.54 9.16 -1.10
N ILE A 120 -13.65 9.55 -0.19
CA ILE A 120 -14.01 10.26 1.05
C ILE A 120 -14.04 11.77 0.85
N VAL A 121 -13.05 12.31 0.15
CA VAL A 121 -12.84 13.76 0.13
C VAL A 121 -13.61 14.49 -0.96
N ALA A 122 -14.15 13.80 -1.97
CA ALA A 122 -14.77 14.43 -3.15
C ALA A 122 -15.90 15.43 -2.83
N ASP A 123 -16.67 15.18 -1.76
CA ASP A 123 -17.77 16.05 -1.33
C ASP A 123 -17.40 16.95 -0.12
N SER A 124 -16.20 16.78 0.44
CA SER A 124 -15.80 17.39 1.72
C SER A 124 -14.62 18.36 1.59
N LEU A 125 -13.67 18.13 0.67
CA LEU A 125 -12.46 18.94 0.51
C LEU A 125 -12.31 19.42 -0.94
N ASP A 126 -11.51 20.47 -1.14
CA ASP A 126 -11.10 20.96 -2.46
C ASP A 126 -9.69 20.44 -2.79
N VAL A 127 -9.59 19.40 -3.62
CA VAL A 127 -8.30 18.85 -4.05
C VAL A 127 -7.71 19.73 -5.15
N VAL A 128 -6.95 20.76 -4.76
CA VAL A 128 -6.43 21.79 -5.67
C VAL A 128 -5.18 21.37 -6.44
N ALA A 129 -4.48 20.34 -5.97
CA ALA A 129 -3.31 19.79 -6.63
C ALA A 129 -3.27 18.27 -6.49
N LYS A 130 -2.98 17.59 -7.61
CA LYS A 130 -2.74 16.15 -7.66
C LYS A 130 -1.55 15.89 -8.56
N GLN A 131 -0.42 15.49 -7.98
CA GLN A 131 0.84 15.37 -8.70
C GLN A 131 1.63 14.14 -8.22
N THR A 132 2.25 13.45 -9.17
CA THR A 132 3.12 12.29 -8.88
C THR A 132 4.44 12.72 -8.24
N ALA A 133 4.85 12.00 -7.20
CA ALA A 133 6.17 12.06 -6.58
C ALA A 133 6.83 10.66 -6.46
N ASN A 134 6.34 9.66 -7.22
CA ASN A 134 7.01 8.39 -7.50
C ASN A 134 7.43 7.56 -6.27
N PHE A 135 6.72 7.68 -5.15
CA PHE A 135 7.11 7.06 -3.87
C PHE A 135 8.51 7.47 -3.39
N ASN A 136 9.00 8.63 -3.81
CA ASN A 136 10.35 9.11 -3.59
C ASN A 136 10.37 10.36 -2.72
N ARG A 137 11.20 10.36 -1.68
CA ARG A 137 11.32 11.48 -0.73
C ARG A 137 11.80 12.79 -1.36
N ALA A 138 12.83 12.72 -2.20
CA ALA A 138 13.37 13.90 -2.86
C ALA A 138 12.36 14.50 -3.86
N GLU A 139 11.60 13.66 -4.55
CA GLU A 139 10.53 14.15 -5.42
C GLU A 139 9.35 14.70 -4.62
N GLY A 140 9.00 14.09 -3.48
CA GLY A 140 7.99 14.63 -2.55
C GLY A 140 8.32 16.05 -2.10
N LEU A 141 9.58 16.30 -1.74
CA LEU A 141 10.10 17.64 -1.42
C LEU A 141 9.92 18.62 -2.59
N LEU A 142 10.37 18.24 -3.79
CA LEU A 142 10.32 19.11 -4.97
C LEU A 142 8.88 19.43 -5.38
N VAL A 143 8.03 18.42 -5.47
CA VAL A 143 6.63 18.56 -5.89
C VAL A 143 5.86 19.39 -4.86
N MET A 144 6.03 19.11 -3.58
CA MET A 144 5.38 19.88 -2.52
C MET A 144 5.81 21.35 -2.55
N GLY A 145 7.11 21.63 -2.74
CA GLY A 145 7.61 22.99 -2.88
C GLY A 145 6.97 23.75 -4.04
N ASN A 146 6.68 23.09 -5.16
CA ASN A 146 5.97 23.72 -6.28
C ASN A 146 4.48 23.95 -5.95
N ILE A 147 3.82 22.97 -5.34
CA ILE A 147 2.42 23.08 -4.94
C ILE A 147 2.23 24.25 -3.95
N LEU A 148 3.12 24.44 -2.99
CA LEU A 148 3.07 25.55 -2.02
C LEU A 148 3.16 26.93 -2.68
N GLN A 149 3.87 27.03 -3.81
CA GLN A 149 4.00 28.28 -4.56
C GLN A 149 2.72 28.59 -5.36
N GLU A 150 2.11 27.56 -5.95
CA GLU A 150 0.92 27.68 -6.79
C GLU A 150 -0.37 27.79 -5.97
N ASN A 151 -0.41 27.14 -4.80
CA ASN A 151 -1.57 26.99 -3.95
C ASN A 151 -1.22 27.42 -2.51
N PRO A 152 -1.12 28.73 -2.23
CA PRO A 152 -0.65 29.23 -0.94
C PRO A 152 -1.62 28.94 0.22
N ASP A 153 -2.89 28.62 -0.07
CA ASP A 153 -3.95 28.45 0.92
C ASP A 153 -4.23 26.98 1.28
N ILE A 154 -3.41 26.03 0.80
CA ILE A 154 -3.55 24.63 1.21
C ILE A 154 -3.33 24.45 2.70
N THR A 155 -4.07 23.52 3.28
CA THR A 155 -4.03 23.20 4.71
C THR A 155 -3.82 21.71 4.99
N GLY A 156 -3.96 20.87 3.96
CA GLY A 156 -3.78 19.42 4.06
C GLY A 156 -3.03 18.82 2.87
N VAL A 157 -2.32 17.72 3.13
CA VAL A 157 -1.65 16.90 2.12
C VAL A 157 -1.89 15.43 2.43
N PHE A 158 -2.33 14.67 1.45
CA PHE A 158 -2.24 13.22 1.46
C PHE A 158 -1.13 12.77 0.53
N ALA A 159 -0.17 12.00 1.05
CA ALA A 159 0.86 11.36 0.26
C ALA A 159 0.64 9.85 0.25
N HIS A 160 0.63 9.25 -0.94
CA HIS A 160 0.37 7.81 -1.06
C HIS A 160 1.41 6.94 -0.37
N ASN A 161 2.54 7.48 0.10
CA ASN A 161 3.43 6.80 1.03
C ASN A 161 4.22 7.76 1.93
N ASP A 162 4.88 7.19 2.93
CA ASP A 162 5.67 7.90 3.93
C ASP A 162 6.90 8.61 3.36
N GLU A 163 7.56 8.04 2.35
CA GLU A 163 8.73 8.69 1.74
C GLU A 163 8.34 10.05 1.13
N MET A 164 7.27 10.10 0.36
CA MET A 164 6.77 11.36 -0.19
C MET A 164 6.22 12.28 0.90
N ALA A 165 5.56 11.74 1.93
CA ALA A 165 5.05 12.51 3.07
C ALA A 165 6.18 13.24 3.82
N LEU A 166 7.28 12.53 4.10
CA LEU A 166 8.44 13.08 4.79
C LEU A 166 9.15 14.14 3.94
N GLY A 167 9.23 13.93 2.63
CA GLY A 167 9.72 14.96 1.71
C GLY A 167 8.82 16.21 1.68
N ALA A 168 7.50 16.02 1.70
CA ALA A 168 6.54 17.11 1.76
C ALA A 168 6.66 17.92 3.06
N ILE A 169 6.84 17.25 4.21
CA ILE A 169 7.09 17.89 5.51
C ILE A 169 8.32 18.80 5.43
N GLU A 170 9.42 18.35 4.84
CA GLU A 170 10.63 19.17 4.69
C GLU A 170 10.36 20.47 3.89
N ALA A 171 9.53 20.40 2.83
CA ALA A 171 9.14 21.59 2.06
C ALA A 171 8.23 22.53 2.86
N ILE A 172 7.28 21.97 3.62
CA ILE A 172 6.34 22.72 4.45
C ILE A 172 7.08 23.44 5.57
N GLU A 173 7.97 22.76 6.29
CA GLU A 173 8.80 23.32 7.34
C GLU A 173 9.68 24.47 6.82
N ALA A 174 10.30 24.28 5.64
CA ALA A 174 11.11 25.32 5.00
C ALA A 174 10.29 26.57 4.60
N SER A 175 8.99 26.40 4.33
CA SER A 175 8.08 27.51 4.02
C SER A 175 7.56 28.25 5.26
N GLY A 176 7.72 27.67 6.46
CA GLY A 176 7.19 28.20 7.71
C GLY A 176 5.66 28.13 7.82
N LYS A 177 5.00 27.32 6.99
CA LYS A 177 3.56 27.06 7.03
C LYS A 177 3.24 25.89 7.97
N ASP A 178 2.01 25.88 8.44
CA ASP A 178 1.45 24.79 9.25
C ASP A 178 0.39 24.08 8.40
N ILE A 179 0.74 22.90 7.89
CA ILE A 179 -0.07 22.11 6.94
C ILE A 179 -0.08 20.67 7.44
N ALA A 180 -1.27 20.09 7.58
CA ALA A 180 -1.41 18.71 8.01
C ALA A 180 -0.98 17.75 6.89
N VAL A 181 -0.11 16.79 7.20
CA VAL A 181 0.34 15.77 6.24
C VAL A 181 -0.05 14.39 6.75
N VAL A 182 -0.67 13.58 5.88
CA VAL A 182 -0.99 12.17 6.13
C VAL A 182 -0.21 11.30 5.15
N GLY A 183 0.56 10.36 5.69
CA GLY A 183 1.35 9.38 4.95
C GLY A 183 0.71 7.99 4.95
N PHE A 184 1.48 7.01 4.50
CA PHE A 184 1.05 5.62 4.35
C PHE A 184 2.28 4.73 4.37
N ASP A 185 2.22 3.61 5.10
CA ASP A 185 3.20 2.50 5.22
C ASP A 185 3.62 2.29 6.68
N ALA A 186 3.44 3.29 7.55
CA ALA A 186 3.84 3.28 8.96
C ALA A 186 5.32 2.88 9.16
N SER A 187 6.19 3.42 8.31
CA SER A 187 7.64 3.30 8.46
C SER A 187 8.12 3.88 9.80
N ASP A 188 9.23 3.37 10.33
CA ASP A 188 9.81 3.85 11.61
C ASP A 188 10.02 5.38 11.61
N ASP A 189 10.47 5.95 10.48
CA ASP A 189 10.65 7.39 10.31
C ASP A 189 9.32 8.15 10.39
N ALA A 190 8.26 7.64 9.76
CA ALA A 190 6.95 8.27 9.78
C ALA A 190 6.27 8.16 11.14
N VAL A 191 6.36 7.00 11.81
CA VAL A 191 5.87 6.83 13.19
C VAL A 191 6.55 7.83 14.11
N LYS A 192 7.87 7.96 14.01
CA LYS A 192 8.62 8.96 14.76
C LYS A 192 8.17 10.39 14.43
N ALA A 193 7.93 10.70 13.16
CA ALA A 193 7.42 12.02 12.76
C ALA A 193 6.02 12.31 13.33
N VAL A 194 5.17 11.28 13.49
CA VAL A 194 3.87 11.40 14.18
C VAL A 194 4.08 11.67 15.68
N GLU A 195 4.96 10.92 16.35
CA GLU A 195 5.29 11.13 17.77
C GLU A 195 5.87 12.53 18.04
N GLU A 196 6.62 13.07 17.09
CA GLU A 196 7.17 14.44 17.11
C GLU A 196 6.13 15.51 16.74
N GLY A 197 4.93 15.13 16.28
CA GLY A 197 3.88 16.05 15.85
C GLY A 197 4.12 16.71 14.49
N ARG A 198 5.09 16.21 13.71
CA ARG A 198 5.44 16.72 12.36
C ARG A 198 4.58 16.10 11.26
N LEU A 199 4.12 14.87 11.47
CA LEU A 199 3.20 14.15 10.58
C LEU A 199 1.87 13.97 11.30
N ALA A 200 0.75 14.29 10.64
CA ALA A 200 -0.56 14.19 11.26
C ALA A 200 -1.05 12.74 11.40
N GLY A 201 -0.53 11.83 10.58
CA GLY A 201 -0.76 10.39 10.69
C GLY A 201 -0.08 9.62 9.57
N THR A 202 0.07 8.31 9.77
CA THR A 202 0.47 7.36 8.72
C THR A 202 -0.39 6.11 8.82
N ILE A 203 -0.83 5.60 7.67
CA ILE A 203 -1.68 4.42 7.61
C ILE A 203 -0.84 3.14 7.72
N GLU A 204 -1.10 2.34 8.74
CA GLU A 204 -0.55 1.00 8.91
C GLU A 204 -1.51 -0.05 8.34
N GLN A 205 -1.03 -0.89 7.43
CA GLN A 205 -1.80 -2.03 6.92
C GLN A 205 -1.45 -3.30 7.71
N ASN A 206 -2.17 -3.53 8.80
CA ASN A 206 -2.04 -4.77 9.56
C ASN A 206 -2.78 -5.93 8.87
N LEU A 207 -2.00 -6.88 8.33
CA LEU A 207 -2.50 -8.19 7.90
C LEU A 207 -2.98 -8.97 9.13
N LYS A 208 -4.29 -9.09 9.33
CA LYS A 208 -4.88 -10.01 10.32
C LYS A 208 -5.09 -11.40 9.75
#